data_AF-A0A6M8AX40-F1
#
_entry.id   AF-A0A6M8AX40-F1
#
_cell.length_a   1.000
_cell.length_b   1.000
_cell.length_c   1.000
_cell.angle_alpha   90.00
_cell.angle_beta   90.00
_cell.angle_gamma   90.00
#
_symmetry.space_group_name_H-M   'P 1'
#
loop_
_entity.id
_entity.type
_entity.pdbx_description
1 polymer ?
#
loop_
_entity_poly.entity_id
_entity_poly.type
_entity_poly.pdbx_seq_one_letter_code
_entity_poly.pdbx_strand_id
1 'polypeptide(L)'
;MGKAHSRSIPGSIPRLKNPEVVRKPEADDTQPVLAYDRPDPVTGLSPREKDALKLTWPLVMEYHLDHGFMIFKTMFTLYPEMLPLFNATTYEELVKTPTYIDHVKLVMQKYDLIICKLDEPEQLVRELIQIGKDHHPRSILPHHYENLKVSIMQFLTERFGSALSEFQSNTWNKTLGIINSVILKGHEEAKLKDDDNNNNNMKKGI
;
A
#
# COMPACT_ATOMS: atom_id res chain seq x y z
N MET A 1 46.12 -26.34 75.41
CA MET A 1 45.65 -27.65 74.88
C MET A 1 44.18 -27.81 75.22
N GLY A 2 43.37 -28.36 74.30
CA GLY A 2 42.03 -28.90 74.64
C GLY A 2 40.90 -28.37 73.77
N LYS A 3 40.33 -29.27 72.97
CA LYS A 3 39.31 -29.04 71.92
C LYS A 3 37.89 -28.81 72.48
N ALA A 4 37.16 -27.98 71.74
CA ALA A 4 35.76 -28.05 71.29
C ALA A 4 34.73 -28.85 72.11
N HIS A 5 33.55 -28.25 72.34
CA HIS A 5 32.25 -28.87 72.03
C HIS A 5 31.19 -27.79 71.76
N SER A 6 30.55 -27.96 70.61
CA SER A 6 29.53 -27.10 69.99
C SER A 6 28.17 -27.27 70.66
N ARG A 7 27.40 -26.18 70.78
CA ARG A 7 25.94 -26.23 71.02
C ARG A 7 25.22 -25.48 69.91
N SER A 8 24.31 -26.18 69.24
CA SER A 8 23.42 -25.68 68.19
C SER A 8 22.24 -24.89 68.76
N ILE A 9 21.81 -23.85 68.05
CA ILE A 9 20.45 -23.30 68.08
C ILE A 9 19.95 -23.19 66.62
N PRO A 10 18.68 -23.50 66.33
CA PRO A 10 18.16 -23.68 64.98
C PRO A 10 17.58 -22.39 64.39
N GLY A 11 17.57 -22.30 63.07
CA GLY A 11 16.80 -21.29 62.34
C GLY A 11 17.54 -20.78 61.12
N SER A 12 17.34 -21.43 59.97
CA SER A 12 17.66 -20.84 58.66
C SER A 12 16.41 -20.90 57.81
N ILE A 13 15.98 -19.71 57.41
CA ILE A 13 14.82 -19.40 56.57
C ILE A 13 15.04 -20.04 55.18
N PRO A 14 14.03 -20.65 54.55
CA PRO A 14 14.18 -21.12 53.17
C PRO A 14 14.40 -19.93 52.24
N ARG A 15 15.50 -19.95 51.49
CA ARG A 15 15.78 -18.99 50.42
C ARG A 15 14.69 -19.11 49.35
N LEU A 16 13.88 -18.07 49.17
CA LEU A 16 12.95 -17.95 48.04
C LEU A 16 13.73 -18.11 46.73
N LYS A 17 13.27 -19.00 45.86
CA LYS A 17 13.78 -19.12 44.49
C LYS A 17 13.53 -17.80 43.79
N ASN A 18 14.57 -17.26 43.14
CA ASN A 18 14.44 -16.09 42.26
C ASN A 18 13.32 -16.35 41.24
N PRO A 19 12.45 -15.37 40.94
CA PRO A 19 11.53 -15.49 39.83
C PRO A 19 12.33 -15.61 38.54
N GLU A 20 12.01 -16.63 37.73
CA GLU A 20 12.51 -16.74 36.37
C GLU A 20 12.21 -15.43 35.64
N VAL A 21 13.26 -14.85 35.06
CA VAL A 21 13.15 -13.79 34.08
C VAL A 21 12.35 -14.38 32.91
N VAL A 22 11.07 -14.03 32.82
CA VAL A 22 10.23 -14.30 31.64
C VAL A 22 10.86 -13.54 30.48
N ARG A 23 11.69 -14.22 29.70
CA ARG A 23 12.14 -13.69 28.41
C ARG A 23 10.90 -13.62 27.52
N LYS A 24 10.70 -12.46 26.88
CA LYS A 24 9.79 -12.38 25.72
C LYS A 24 10.18 -13.48 24.73
N PRO A 25 9.22 -14.14 24.08
CA PRO A 25 9.55 -15.09 23.03
C PRO A 25 10.30 -14.35 21.93
N GLU A 26 11.57 -14.71 21.73
CA GLU A 26 12.28 -14.42 20.49
C GLU A 26 11.52 -15.11 19.36
N ALA A 27 11.31 -14.40 18.25
CA ALA A 27 10.62 -14.96 17.09
C ALA A 27 11.35 -16.22 16.62
N ASP A 28 10.63 -17.33 16.63
CA ASP A 28 11.10 -18.61 16.10
C ASP A 28 11.06 -18.55 14.56
N ASP A 29 12.21 -18.21 13.97
CA ASP A 29 12.41 -18.15 12.51
C ASP A 29 12.35 -19.55 11.83
N THR A 30 11.93 -20.62 12.51
CA THR A 30 11.87 -21.98 11.95
C THR A 30 10.47 -22.50 11.59
N GLN A 31 9.41 -21.70 11.70
CA GLN A 31 8.11 -22.07 11.13
C GLN A 31 8.14 -21.86 9.60
N PRO A 32 7.92 -22.91 8.77
CA PRO A 32 7.84 -22.73 7.33
C PRO A 32 6.65 -21.82 7.03
N VAL A 33 6.93 -20.64 6.46
CA VAL A 33 5.89 -19.75 5.94
C VAL A 33 4.99 -20.60 5.04
N LEU A 34 3.72 -20.76 5.42
CA LEU A 34 2.79 -21.57 4.64
C LEU A 34 2.79 -21.04 3.21
N ALA A 35 2.70 -21.92 2.21
CA ALA A 35 2.74 -21.49 0.80
C ALA A 35 1.71 -20.40 0.48
N TYR A 36 0.60 -20.37 1.23
CA TYR A 36 -0.47 -19.37 1.15
C TYR A 36 -0.08 -17.96 1.63
N ASP A 37 0.93 -17.88 2.48
CA ASP A 37 1.49 -16.64 3.03
C ASP A 37 2.77 -16.21 2.32
N ARG A 38 3.32 -17.06 1.43
CA ARG A 38 4.50 -16.73 0.65
C ARG A 38 4.17 -15.64 -0.38
N PRO A 39 4.86 -14.49 -0.35
CA PRO A 39 4.67 -13.45 -1.37
C PRO A 39 5.05 -13.95 -2.76
N ASP A 40 4.22 -13.62 -3.75
CA ASP A 40 4.56 -13.76 -5.16
C ASP A 40 5.81 -12.90 -5.48
N PRO A 41 6.83 -13.43 -6.19
CA PRO A 41 8.08 -12.72 -6.41
C PRO A 41 7.97 -11.50 -7.33
N VAL A 42 6.90 -11.42 -8.13
CA VAL A 42 6.69 -10.34 -9.11
C VAL A 42 5.92 -9.18 -8.45
N THR A 43 4.84 -9.50 -7.75
CA THR A 43 3.94 -8.50 -7.14
C THR A 43 4.23 -8.24 -5.67
N GLY A 44 4.85 -9.17 -4.95
CA GLY A 44 5.04 -9.10 -3.51
C GLY A 44 3.77 -9.38 -2.70
N LEU A 45 2.67 -9.79 -3.34
CA LEU A 45 1.41 -10.17 -2.69
C LEU A 45 1.34 -11.67 -2.49
N SER A 46 1.00 -12.13 -1.28
CA SER A 46 0.72 -13.54 -1.02
C SER A 46 -0.66 -13.95 -1.56
N PRO A 47 -0.92 -15.24 -1.79
CA PRO A 47 -2.26 -15.73 -2.11
C PRO A 47 -3.33 -15.28 -1.09
N ARG A 48 -3.02 -15.30 0.22
CA ARG A 48 -3.93 -14.80 1.26
C ARG A 48 -4.29 -13.33 1.08
N GLU A 49 -3.30 -12.50 0.78
CA GLU A 49 -3.50 -11.06 0.53
C GLU A 49 -4.36 -10.83 -0.72
N LYS A 50 -4.12 -11.59 -1.80
CA LYS A 50 -4.94 -11.51 -3.02
C LYS A 50 -6.40 -11.88 -2.75
N ASP A 51 -6.63 -12.94 -1.97
CA ASP A 51 -8.00 -13.36 -1.63
C ASP A 51 -8.69 -12.33 -0.72
N ALA A 52 -7.96 -11.70 0.21
CA ALA A 52 -8.50 -10.62 1.04
C ALA A 52 -8.92 -9.40 0.20
N LEU A 53 -8.15 -9.05 -0.84
CA LEU A 53 -8.53 -8.00 -1.79
C LEU A 53 -9.79 -8.38 -2.57
N LYS A 54 -9.82 -9.58 -3.16
CA LYS A 54 -10.99 -10.06 -3.93
C LYS A 54 -12.26 -10.15 -3.08
N LEU A 55 -12.12 -10.50 -1.80
CA LEU A 55 -13.24 -10.57 -0.86
C LEU A 55 -13.78 -9.18 -0.50
N THR A 56 -12.92 -8.17 -0.39
CA THR A 56 -13.30 -6.83 0.07
C THR A 56 -13.62 -5.87 -1.08
N TRP A 57 -13.12 -6.11 -2.28
CA TRP A 57 -13.36 -5.29 -3.46
C TRP A 57 -14.85 -5.09 -3.80
N PRO A 58 -15.74 -6.10 -3.69
CA PRO A 58 -17.16 -5.91 -3.92
C PRO A 58 -17.81 -4.81 -3.07
N LEU A 59 -17.31 -4.58 -1.84
CA LEU A 59 -17.78 -3.48 -0.98
C LEU A 59 -17.51 -2.11 -1.60
N VAL A 60 -16.33 -1.97 -2.23
CA VAL A 60 -15.96 -0.75 -2.96
C VAL A 60 -16.80 -0.63 -4.24
N MET A 61 -17.09 -1.75 -4.92
CA MET A 61 -17.76 -1.74 -6.22
C MET A 61 -19.29 -1.54 -6.15
N GLU A 62 -19.93 -1.84 -5.03
CA GLU A 62 -21.38 -1.72 -4.83
C GLU A 62 -21.92 -0.34 -5.26
N TYR A 63 -21.19 0.73 -4.92
CA TYR A 63 -21.47 2.11 -5.32
C TYR A 63 -20.24 2.75 -5.96
N HIS A 64 -19.58 2.04 -6.88
CA HIS A 64 -18.24 2.40 -7.40
C HIS A 64 -18.09 3.86 -7.83
N LEU A 65 -19.08 4.45 -8.51
CA LEU A 65 -18.98 5.84 -8.97
C LEU A 65 -19.07 6.83 -7.80
N ASP A 66 -20.00 6.62 -6.87
CA ASP A 66 -20.15 7.48 -5.69
C ASP A 66 -18.93 7.35 -4.77
N HIS A 67 -18.44 6.12 -4.56
CA HIS A 67 -17.21 5.86 -3.82
C HIS A 67 -15.99 6.50 -4.50
N GLY A 68 -15.91 6.47 -5.83
CA GLY A 68 -14.91 7.19 -6.60
C GLY A 68 -14.95 8.70 -6.32
N PHE A 69 -16.13 9.32 -6.36
CA PHE A 69 -16.27 10.73 -5.99
C PHE A 69 -15.89 11.01 -4.54
N MET A 70 -16.20 10.12 -3.60
CA MET A 70 -15.79 10.26 -2.19
C MET A 70 -14.27 10.20 -2.03
N ILE A 71 -13.58 9.29 -2.72
CA ILE A 71 -12.12 9.20 -2.72
C ILE A 71 -11.50 10.50 -3.22
N PHE A 72 -11.95 11.01 -4.37
CA PHE A 72 -11.42 12.26 -4.94
C PHE A 72 -11.77 13.48 -4.08
N LYS A 73 -12.98 13.54 -3.52
CA LYS A 73 -13.34 14.59 -2.55
C LYS A 73 -12.41 14.58 -1.34
N THR A 74 -12.13 13.39 -0.80
CA THR A 74 -11.18 13.21 0.32
C THR A 74 -9.80 13.73 -0.09
N MET A 75 -9.32 13.36 -1.28
CA MET A 75 -8.03 13.81 -1.80
C MET A 75 -7.94 15.33 -1.92
N PHE A 76 -8.91 16.00 -2.55
CA PHE A 76 -8.85 17.47 -2.70
C PHE A 76 -9.10 18.22 -1.39
N THR A 77 -9.72 17.57 -0.40
CA THR A 77 -9.87 18.13 0.96
C THR A 77 -8.54 18.10 1.71
N LEU A 78 -7.80 16.99 1.62
CA LEU A 78 -6.50 16.83 2.27
C LEU A 78 -5.38 17.56 1.53
N TYR A 79 -5.47 17.59 0.20
CA TYR A 79 -4.43 18.01 -0.73
C TYR A 79 -5.00 18.97 -1.79
N PRO A 80 -5.44 20.18 -1.40
CA PRO A 80 -6.01 21.14 -2.34
C PRO A 80 -5.04 21.55 -3.47
N GLU A 81 -3.73 21.41 -3.27
CA GLU A 81 -2.69 21.63 -4.28
C GLU A 81 -2.79 20.66 -5.48
N MET A 82 -3.58 19.60 -5.38
CA MET A 82 -3.86 18.66 -6.46
C MET A 82 -4.89 19.19 -7.47
N LEU A 83 -5.73 20.17 -7.10
CA LEU A 83 -6.80 20.70 -7.97
C LEU A 83 -6.28 21.28 -9.31
N PRO A 84 -5.16 22.03 -9.36
CA PRO A 84 -4.60 22.53 -10.62
C PRO A 84 -4.21 21.43 -11.61
N LEU A 85 -3.89 20.21 -11.15
CA LEU A 85 -3.62 19.06 -12.03
C LEU A 85 -4.85 18.65 -12.86
N PHE A 86 -6.04 19.07 -12.41
CA PHE A 86 -7.32 18.85 -13.07
C PHE A 86 -7.86 20.12 -13.73
N ASN A 87 -7.04 21.18 -13.85
CA ASN A 87 -7.43 22.49 -14.36
C ASN A 87 -8.61 23.12 -13.58
N ALA A 88 -8.65 22.91 -12.27
CA ALA A 88 -9.68 23.48 -11.40
C ALA A 88 -9.03 24.29 -10.25
N THR A 89 -9.76 25.29 -9.77
CA THR A 89 -9.36 26.08 -8.59
C THR A 89 -10.07 25.65 -7.31
N THR A 90 -11.27 25.09 -7.45
CA THR A 90 -12.06 24.57 -6.33
C THR A 90 -12.67 23.22 -6.67
N TYR A 91 -13.04 22.45 -5.65
CA TYR A 91 -13.73 21.18 -5.85
C TYR A 91 -15.13 21.40 -6.47
N GLU A 92 -15.82 22.47 -6.11
CA GLU A 92 -17.15 22.82 -6.61
C GLU A 92 -17.17 23.17 -8.10
N GLU A 93 -16.05 23.71 -8.62
CA GLU A 93 -15.83 23.88 -10.05
C GLU A 93 -15.59 22.53 -10.72
N LEU A 94 -14.68 21.74 -10.15
CA LEU A 94 -14.23 20.46 -10.72
C LEU A 94 -15.38 19.49 -10.96
N VAL A 95 -16.27 19.32 -9.97
CA VAL A 95 -17.40 18.35 -10.04
C VAL A 95 -18.41 18.64 -11.14
N LYS A 96 -18.38 19.85 -11.72
CA LYS A 96 -19.28 20.24 -12.82
C LYS A 96 -18.72 19.88 -14.20
N THR A 97 -17.46 19.44 -14.27
CA THR A 97 -16.79 19.15 -15.54
C THR A 97 -17.02 17.70 -15.97
N PRO A 98 -17.43 17.44 -17.23
CA PRO A 98 -17.57 16.06 -17.74
C PRO A 98 -16.25 15.28 -17.68
N THR A 99 -15.13 15.97 -17.93
CA THR A 99 -13.78 15.39 -17.90
C THR A 99 -13.41 14.83 -16.54
N TYR A 100 -13.82 15.49 -15.44
CA TYR A 100 -13.62 14.95 -14.09
C TYR A 100 -14.43 13.68 -13.86
N ILE A 101 -15.71 13.69 -14.23
CA ILE A 101 -16.60 12.54 -14.06
C ILE A 101 -16.04 11.33 -14.83
N ASP A 102 -15.59 11.53 -16.06
CA ASP A 102 -14.99 10.48 -16.86
C ASP A 102 -13.65 10.00 -16.27
N HIS A 103 -12.84 10.91 -15.73
CA HIS A 103 -11.61 10.53 -15.04
C HIS A 103 -11.89 9.64 -13.81
N VAL A 104 -12.87 10.00 -12.97
CA VAL A 104 -13.27 9.20 -11.80
C VAL A 104 -13.68 7.79 -12.24
N LYS A 105 -14.53 7.68 -13.27
CA LYS A 105 -14.93 6.38 -13.83
C LYS A 105 -13.72 5.57 -14.31
N LEU A 106 -12.82 6.19 -15.06
CA LEU A 106 -11.62 5.53 -15.57
C LEU A 106 -10.74 5.00 -14.44
N VAL A 107 -10.55 5.78 -13.37
CA VAL A 107 -9.75 5.33 -12.21
C VAL A 107 -10.40 4.14 -11.52
N MET A 108 -11.72 4.17 -11.28
CA MET A 108 -12.42 3.03 -10.68
C MET A 108 -12.33 1.78 -11.56
N GLN A 109 -12.49 1.92 -12.88
CA GLN A 109 -12.30 0.82 -13.84
C GLN A 109 -10.87 0.28 -13.84
N LYS A 110 -9.86 1.13 -13.68
CA LYS A 110 -8.46 0.69 -13.59
C LYS A 110 -8.18 -0.09 -12.33
N TYR A 111 -8.72 0.32 -11.18
CA TYR A 111 -8.63 -0.49 -9.96
C TYR A 111 -9.37 -1.82 -10.09
N ASP A 112 -10.56 -1.84 -10.71
CA ASP A 112 -11.29 -3.07 -10.97
C ASP A 112 -10.46 -4.05 -11.82
N LEU A 113 -9.87 -3.56 -12.91
CA LEU A 113 -8.96 -4.32 -13.76
C LEU A 113 -7.75 -4.87 -12.98
N ILE A 114 -7.15 -4.04 -12.11
CA ILE A 114 -6.02 -4.45 -11.26
C ILE A 114 -6.42 -5.62 -10.35
N ILE A 115 -7.57 -5.53 -9.68
CA ILE A 115 -8.05 -6.59 -8.79
C ILE A 115 -8.38 -7.87 -9.58
N CYS A 116 -8.97 -7.76 -10.77
CA CYS A 116 -9.24 -8.90 -11.64
C CYS A 116 -7.96 -9.62 -12.10
N LYS A 117 -6.84 -8.89 -12.24
CA LYS A 117 -5.55 -9.40 -12.72
C LYS A 117 -4.57 -9.81 -11.61
N LEU A 118 -5.00 -9.89 -10.34
CA LEU A 118 -4.11 -10.26 -9.22
C LEU A 118 -3.45 -11.65 -9.40
N ASP A 119 -4.09 -12.56 -10.12
CA ASP A 119 -3.57 -13.90 -10.40
C ASP A 119 -2.71 -13.96 -11.68
N GLU A 120 -2.58 -12.85 -12.40
CA GLU A 120 -1.77 -12.70 -13.61
C GLU A 120 -0.63 -11.68 -13.38
N PRO A 121 0.32 -11.95 -12.47
CA PRO A 121 1.24 -10.95 -11.93
C PRO A 121 2.07 -10.25 -13.01
N GLU A 122 2.56 -10.99 -14.01
CA GLU A 122 3.30 -10.45 -15.14
C GLU A 122 2.47 -9.50 -16.00
N GLN A 123 1.20 -9.84 -16.22
CA GLN A 123 0.28 -9.01 -16.99
C GLN A 123 -0.11 -7.75 -16.20
N LEU A 124 -0.37 -7.90 -14.90
CA LEU A 124 -0.65 -6.80 -14.00
C LEU A 124 0.50 -5.79 -13.97
N VAL A 125 1.76 -6.25 -13.83
CA VAL A 125 2.93 -5.37 -13.84
C VAL A 125 3.02 -4.60 -15.16
N ARG A 126 2.83 -5.26 -16.32
CA ARG A 126 2.84 -4.57 -17.62
C ARG A 126 1.80 -3.47 -17.72
N GLU A 127 0.58 -3.71 -17.23
CA GLU A 127 -0.50 -2.72 -17.22
C GLU A 127 -0.17 -1.52 -16.32
N LEU A 128 0.37 -1.76 -15.12
CA LEU A 128 0.77 -0.71 -14.19
C LEU A 128 1.93 0.13 -14.74
N ILE A 129 2.91 -0.50 -15.39
CA ILE A 129 3.99 0.20 -16.10
C ILE A 129 3.41 1.11 -17.20
N GLN A 130 2.42 0.61 -17.97
CA GLN A 130 1.78 1.42 -19.00
C GLN A 130 1.02 2.60 -18.42
N ILE A 131 0.32 2.42 -17.29
CA ILE A 131 -0.31 3.54 -16.56
C ILE A 131 0.75 4.59 -16.19
N GLY A 132 1.93 4.20 -15.70
CA GLY A 132 3.03 5.12 -15.43
C GLY A 132 3.45 5.92 -16.66
N LYS A 133 3.67 5.23 -17.79
CA LYS A 133 4.01 5.87 -19.07
C LYS A 133 2.95 6.86 -19.54
N ASP A 134 1.67 6.53 -19.38
CA ASP A 134 0.55 7.39 -19.77
C ASP A 134 0.42 8.64 -18.88
N HIS A 135 0.94 8.58 -17.64
CA HIS A 135 0.93 9.69 -16.70
C HIS A 135 2.18 10.57 -16.75
N HIS A 136 3.30 10.07 -17.30
CA HIS A 136 4.55 10.84 -17.44
C HIS A 136 4.34 12.20 -18.15
N PRO A 137 3.62 12.30 -19.27
CA PRO A 137 3.37 13.60 -19.93
C PRO A 137 2.54 14.59 -19.11
N ARG A 138 1.86 14.13 -18.05
CA ARG A 138 0.95 14.94 -17.23
C ARG A 138 1.64 15.61 -16.04
N SER A 139 2.97 15.53 -15.96
CA SER A 139 3.77 16.12 -14.87
C SER A 139 3.34 15.66 -13.47
N ILE A 140 2.83 14.44 -13.36
CA ILE A 140 2.43 13.85 -12.09
C ILE A 140 3.68 13.37 -11.34
N LEU A 141 3.90 13.90 -10.15
CA LEU A 141 5.05 13.61 -9.31
C LEU A 141 4.77 12.41 -8.38
N PRO A 142 5.81 11.75 -7.86
CA PRO A 142 5.64 10.60 -6.96
C PRO A 142 4.74 10.85 -5.75
N HIS A 143 4.81 12.05 -5.15
CA HIS A 143 3.99 12.39 -3.99
C HIS A 143 2.50 12.51 -4.33
N HIS A 144 2.13 12.83 -5.58
CA HIS A 144 0.72 12.86 -5.99
C HIS A 144 0.07 11.46 -5.90
N TYR A 145 0.82 10.40 -6.22
CA TYR A 145 0.35 9.02 -6.07
C TYR A 145 0.22 8.61 -4.61
N GLU A 146 1.13 9.06 -3.75
CA GLU A 146 1.03 8.81 -2.31
C GLU A 146 -0.17 9.55 -1.70
N ASN A 147 -0.42 10.80 -2.10
CA ASN A 147 -1.60 11.56 -1.70
C ASN A 147 -2.91 10.83 -2.07
N LEU A 148 -3.00 10.27 -3.28
CA LEU A 148 -4.15 9.46 -3.68
C LEU A 148 -4.26 8.18 -2.84
N LYS A 149 -3.15 7.47 -2.58
CA LYS A 149 -3.12 6.28 -1.72
C LYS A 149 -3.62 6.58 -0.30
N VAL A 150 -3.14 7.65 0.33
CA VAL A 150 -3.61 8.10 1.65
C VAL A 150 -5.11 8.38 1.62
N SER A 151 -5.59 9.04 0.58
CA SER A 151 -7.01 9.37 0.40
C SER A 151 -7.89 8.12 0.24
N ILE A 152 -7.43 7.11 -0.50
CA ILE A 152 -8.11 5.81 -0.60
C ILE A 152 -8.16 5.12 0.76
N MET A 153 -7.04 5.09 1.50
CA MET A 153 -7.00 4.47 2.82
C MET A 153 -7.91 5.17 3.84
N GLN A 154 -7.96 6.50 3.82
CA GLN A 154 -8.90 7.26 4.64
C GLN A 154 -10.35 6.95 4.26
N PHE A 155 -10.68 6.95 2.96
CA PHE A 155 -12.00 6.55 2.47
C PHE A 155 -12.39 5.13 2.94
N LEU A 156 -11.51 4.14 2.80
CA LEU A 156 -11.77 2.77 3.24
C LEU A 156 -12.04 2.70 4.74
N THR A 157 -11.28 3.46 5.53
CA THR A 157 -11.42 3.53 6.99
C THR A 157 -12.74 4.18 7.39
N GLU A 158 -13.11 5.30 6.79
CA GLU A 158 -14.34 6.03 7.11
C GLU A 158 -15.59 5.29 6.63
N ARG A 159 -15.53 4.67 5.44
CA ARG A 159 -16.68 4.05 4.81
C ARG A 159 -16.94 2.63 5.30
N PHE A 160 -15.89 1.84 5.47
CA PHE A 160 -16.00 0.42 5.80
C PHE A 160 -15.52 0.11 7.20
N GLY A 161 -14.59 0.88 7.77
CA GLY A 161 -14.22 0.82 9.20
C GLY A 161 -14.12 -0.61 9.74
N SER A 162 -14.99 -0.95 10.69
CA SER A 162 -15.06 -2.27 11.34
C SER A 162 -15.44 -3.43 10.42
N ALA A 163 -15.92 -3.19 9.20
CA ALA A 163 -16.15 -4.22 8.18
C ALA A 163 -14.85 -4.72 7.55
N LEU A 164 -13.75 -3.97 7.69
CA LEU A 164 -12.41 -4.42 7.34
C LEU A 164 -11.65 -4.83 8.61
N SER A 165 -11.14 -6.05 8.60
CA SER A 165 -10.16 -6.49 9.59
C SER A 165 -8.84 -5.71 9.43
N GLU A 166 -8.03 -5.68 10.48
CA GLU A 166 -6.68 -5.10 10.43
C GLU A 166 -5.84 -5.72 9.31
N PHE A 167 -5.94 -7.04 9.09
CA PHE A 167 -5.26 -7.73 8.00
C PHE A 167 -5.70 -7.21 6.63
N GLN A 168 -7.00 -7.02 6.40
CA GLN A 168 -7.53 -6.48 5.14
C GLN A 168 -7.08 -5.03 4.91
N SER A 169 -7.14 -4.19 5.94
CA SER A 169 -6.67 -2.80 5.85
C SER A 169 -5.17 -2.71 5.55
N ASN A 170 -4.35 -3.53 6.21
CA ASN A 170 -2.91 -3.61 5.94
C ASN A 170 -2.63 -4.14 4.53
N THR A 171 -3.42 -5.11 4.06
CA THR A 171 -3.33 -5.64 2.70
C THR A 171 -3.64 -4.56 1.65
N TRP A 172 -4.69 -3.77 1.86
CA TRP A 172 -5.02 -2.62 1.01
C TRP A 172 -3.86 -1.62 0.93
N ASN A 173 -3.33 -1.20 2.09
CA ASN A 173 -2.22 -0.24 2.15
C ASN A 173 -0.97 -0.77 1.43
N LYS A 174 -0.60 -2.03 1.66
CA LYS A 174 0.52 -2.70 0.99
C LYS A 174 0.31 -2.73 -0.52
N THR A 175 -0.88 -3.12 -0.97
CA THR A 175 -1.23 -3.23 -2.40
C THR A 175 -1.15 -1.90 -3.11
N LEU A 176 -1.71 -0.82 -2.53
CA LEU A 176 -1.60 0.53 -3.08
C LEU A 176 -0.14 0.99 -3.16
N GLY A 177 0.69 0.63 -2.17
CA GLY A 177 2.13 0.91 -2.19
C GLY A 177 2.86 0.20 -3.34
N ILE A 178 2.53 -1.07 -3.59
CA ILE A 178 3.06 -1.85 -4.73
C ILE A 178 2.63 -1.21 -6.06
N ILE A 179 1.35 -0.88 -6.20
CA ILE A 179 0.80 -0.21 -7.39
C ILE A 179 1.58 1.07 -7.69
N ASN A 180 1.74 1.94 -6.69
CA ASN A 180 2.52 3.18 -6.82
C ASN A 180 3.96 2.89 -7.25
N SER A 181 4.64 1.94 -6.60
CA SER A 181 6.02 1.56 -6.94
C SER A 181 6.17 1.14 -8.41
N VAL A 182 5.24 0.31 -8.92
CA VAL A 182 5.30 -0.15 -10.31
C VAL A 182 4.94 0.96 -11.30
N ILE A 183 3.95 1.81 -10.99
CA ILE A 183 3.62 2.98 -11.82
C ILE A 183 4.83 3.92 -11.94
N LEU A 184 5.57 4.15 -10.85
CA LEU A 184 6.75 5.02 -10.86
C LEU A 184 7.89 4.45 -11.71
N LYS A 185 8.07 3.14 -11.76
CA LYS A 185 8.99 2.52 -12.74
C LYS A 185 8.57 2.84 -14.18
N GLY A 186 7.27 2.87 -14.45
CA GLY A 186 6.74 3.26 -15.76
C GLY A 186 7.04 4.71 -16.13
N HIS A 187 7.00 5.63 -15.16
CA HIS A 187 7.47 7.01 -15.33
C HIS A 187 8.97 7.07 -15.69
N GLU A 188 9.79 6.37 -14.93
CA GLU A 188 11.24 6.32 -15.16
C GLU A 188 11.57 5.76 -16.56
N GLU A 189 10.90 4.71 -16.99
CA GLU A 189 11.04 4.16 -18.34
C GLU A 189 10.64 5.15 -19.44
N ALA A 190 9.58 5.95 -19.23
CA ALA A 190 9.17 6.97 -20.18
C ALA A 190 10.20 8.10 -20.27
N LYS A 191 10.66 8.58 -19.11
CA LYS A 191 11.68 9.63 -19.01
C LYS A 191 12.98 9.24 -19.73
N LEU A 192 13.50 8.03 -19.49
CA LEU A 192 14.72 7.55 -20.14
C LEU A 192 14.60 7.52 -21.67
N LYS A 193 13.42 7.13 -22.20
CA LYS A 193 13.17 7.14 -23.64
C LYS A 193 13.14 8.55 -24.23
N ASP A 194 12.58 9.52 -23.52
CA ASP A 194 12.56 10.91 -23.95
C ASP A 194 13.98 11.49 -23.99
N ASP A 195 14.79 11.21 -22.96
CA ASP A 195 16.19 11.65 -22.88
C ASP A 195 17.04 11.04 -24.01
N ASP A 196 16.87 9.75 -24.31
CA ASP A 196 17.56 9.06 -25.40
C ASP A 196 17.18 9.62 -26.78
N ASN A 197 15.89 9.89 -27.01
CA ASN A 197 15.40 10.48 -28.26
C ASN A 197 15.98 11.89 -28.48
N ASN A 198 16.04 12.69 -27.42
CA ASN A 198 16.61 14.04 -27.49
C ASN A 198 18.12 14.01 -27.82
N ASN A 199 18.87 13.12 -27.18
CA ASN A 199 20.31 12.95 -27.43
C ASN A 199 20.61 12.45 -28.85
N ASN A 200 19.79 11.55 -29.40
CA ASN A 200 19.94 11.07 -30.77
C ASN A 200 19.64 12.14 -31.82
N ASN A 201 18.70 13.04 -31.56
CA ASN A 201 18.40 14.16 -32.46
C ASN A 201 19.55 15.19 -32.47
N MET A 202 20.20 15.47 -31.34
CA MET A 202 21.38 16.34 -31.30
C MET A 202 22.57 15.79 -32.09
N LYS A 203 22.79 14.47 -32.05
CA LYS A 203 23.90 13.81 -32.79
C LYS A 203 23.70 13.77 -34.31
N LYS A 204 22.45 13.84 -34.80
CA LYS A 204 22.14 13.84 -36.25
C LYS A 204 22.09 15.23 -36.87
N GLY A 205 22.15 16.29 -36.06
CA GLY A 205 22.08 17.68 -36.49
C GLY A 205 23.45 18.36 -36.73
N ILE A 206 24.53 17.59 -36.82
CA ILE A 206 25.90 18.06 -37.10
C ILE A 206 26.37 17.47 -38.43
#